data_AF-A0A931RQW0-F1
#
_entry.id   AF-A0A931RQW0-F1
#
_cell.length_a   1.000
_cell.length_b   1.000
_cell.length_c   1.000
_cell.angle_alpha   90.00
_cell.angle_beta   90.00
_cell.angle_gamma   90.00
#
_symmetry.space_group_name_H-M   'P 1'
#
loop_
_entity.id
_entity.type
_entity.pdbx_description
1 polymer ?
#
loop_
_entity_poly.entity_id
_entity_poly.type
_entity_poly.pdbx_seq_one_letter_code
_entity_poly.pdbx_strand_id
1 'polypeptide(L)' 'MKIFTNNKKYFLAEIIKICDTNSLITVDCLKDENMISVEEKGVDCLFEFRKIGEDSFKLIWQEDNLSLIPEKYR' A
#
# COMPACT_ATOMS: atom_id res chain seq x y z
N MET A 1 7.00 -0.54 -13.61
CA MET A 1 5.49 -0.59 -13.63
C MET A 1 5.04 -0.28 -12.21
N LYS A 2 4.22 0.73 -11.88
CA LYS A 2 3.99 1.04 -10.44
C LYS A 2 3.04 0.02 -9.77
N ILE A 3 3.35 -0.44 -8.56
CA ILE A 3 2.49 -1.38 -7.76
C ILE A 3 1.12 -0.74 -7.53
N PHE A 4 1.14 0.51 -7.09
CA PHE A 4 -0.03 1.34 -6.87
C PHE A 4 0.11 2.66 -7.64
N THR A 5 -1.02 3.24 -8.03
CA THR A 5 -1.09 4.44 -8.86
C THR A 5 -1.73 5.56 -8.06
N ASN A 6 -1.04 6.72 -8.02
CA ASN A 6 -1.60 7.94 -7.46
C ASN A 6 -2.93 8.28 -8.15
N ASN A 7 -3.91 8.74 -7.38
CA ASN A 7 -5.27 9.07 -7.84
C ASN A 7 -6.18 7.92 -8.26
N LYS A 8 -5.77 6.65 -8.11
CA LYS A 8 -6.68 5.51 -8.20
C LYS A 8 -7.35 5.26 -6.84
N LYS A 9 -8.64 4.91 -6.87
CA LYS A 9 -9.37 4.34 -5.72
C LYS A 9 -9.10 2.83 -5.69
N TYR A 10 -8.78 2.32 -4.51
CA TYR A 10 -8.55 0.91 -4.23
C TYR A 10 -9.54 0.41 -3.20
N PHE A 11 -10.03 -0.82 -3.34
CA PHE A 11 -10.73 -1.51 -2.27
C PHE A 11 -9.76 -2.30 -1.40
N LEU A 12 -10.10 -2.54 -0.14
CA LEU A 12 -9.27 -3.32 0.79
C LEU A 12 -8.85 -4.67 0.19
N ALA A 13 -9.81 -5.40 -0.42
CA ALA A 13 -9.55 -6.67 -1.07
C ALA A 13 -8.57 -6.56 -2.27
N GLU A 14 -8.58 -5.44 -3.00
CA GLU A 14 -7.60 -5.20 -4.07
C GLU A 14 -6.21 -4.96 -3.51
N ILE A 15 -6.09 -4.17 -2.44
CA ILE A 15 -4.82 -3.90 -1.76
C ILE A 15 -4.21 -5.20 -1.26
N ILE A 16 -4.98 -6.01 -0.54
CA ILE A 16 -4.55 -7.32 -0.03
C ILE A 16 -4.09 -8.22 -1.17
N LYS A 17 -4.90 -8.36 -2.23
CA LYS A 17 -4.53 -9.19 -3.39
C LYS A 17 -3.24 -8.74 -4.07
N ILE A 18 -3.04 -7.43 -4.21
CA ILE A 18 -1.79 -6.88 -4.76
C ILE A 18 -0.62 -7.17 -3.82
N CYS A 19 -0.80 -7.03 -2.51
CA CYS A 19 0.25 -7.31 -1.53
C CYS A 19 0.64 -8.80 -1.51
N ASP A 20 -0.34 -9.70 -1.48
CA ASP A 20 -0.14 -11.15 -1.53
C ASP A 20 0.62 -11.59 -2.79
N THR A 21 0.24 -11.03 -3.95
CA THR A 21 0.93 -11.30 -5.24
C THR A 21 2.38 -10.82 -5.24
N ASN A 22 2.71 -9.88 -4.36
CA ASN A 22 4.01 -9.20 -4.31
C ASN A 22 4.84 -9.52 -3.09
N SER A 23 4.39 -10.46 -2.24
CA SER A 23 5.06 -10.76 -0.96
C SER A 23 5.22 -9.53 -0.06
N LEU A 24 4.30 -8.57 -0.18
CA LEU A 24 4.20 -7.41 0.70
C LEU A 24 3.30 -7.76 1.89
N ILE A 25 3.58 -7.12 3.02
CA ILE A 25 2.84 -7.28 4.27
C ILE A 25 1.93 -6.06 4.40
N THR A 26 0.62 -6.27 4.48
CA THR A 26 -0.30 -5.21 4.93
C THR A 26 -0.22 -5.15 6.43
N VAL A 27 0.45 -4.13 6.97
CA VAL A 27 0.42 -3.87 8.41
C VAL A 27 -0.84 -3.10 8.74
N ASP A 28 -1.51 -3.63 9.75
CA ASP A 28 -2.83 -3.30 10.27
C ASP A 28 -3.41 -1.95 9.85
N CYS A 29 -4.67 -2.00 9.39
CA CYS A 29 -5.58 -0.88 9.54
C CYS A 29 -5.54 -0.45 11.00
N LEU A 30 -4.83 0.64 11.31
CA LEU A 30 -5.01 1.34 12.57
C LEU A 30 -6.48 1.75 12.58
N LYS A 31 -7.33 0.95 13.23
CA LYS A 31 -8.79 1.12 13.25
C LYS A 31 -9.18 2.53 13.69
N ASP A 32 -8.31 3.16 14.47
CA ASP A 32 -8.45 4.51 14.98
C ASP A 32 -8.00 5.60 13.98
N GLU A 33 -7.15 5.28 13.00
CA GLU A 33 -6.54 6.27 12.11
C GLU A 33 -7.09 6.27 10.67
N ASN A 34 -7.95 5.31 10.31
CA ASN A 34 -8.53 5.23 8.96
C ASN A 34 -7.45 5.11 7.85
N MET A 35 -6.35 4.38 8.11
CA MET A 35 -5.25 4.20 7.17
C MET A 35 -4.84 2.74 7.01
N ILE A 36 -4.18 2.41 5.90
CA ILE A 36 -3.50 1.13 5.65
C ILE A 36 -2.04 1.43 5.33
N SER A 37 -1.14 0.73 5.99
CA SER A 37 0.28 0.74 5.67
C SER A 37 0.68 -0.58 5.01
N VAL A 38 1.41 -0.48 3.91
CA VAL A 38 1.97 -1.63 3.20
C VAL A 38 3.47 -1.60 3.36
N GLU A 39 4.03 -2.72 3.79
CA GLU A 39 5.43 -2.90 4.15
C GLU A 39 6.02 -4.10 3.39
N GLU A 40 7.35 -4.16 3.34
CA GLU A 40 8.09 -5.38 3.02
C GLU A 40 8.79 -5.87 4.28
N LYS A 41 9.03 -7.18 4.38
CA LYS A 41 9.68 -7.77 5.54
C LYS A 41 11.06 -7.13 5.78
N GLY A 42 11.18 -6.35 6.87
CA GLY A 42 12.42 -5.70 7.26
C GLY A 42 12.63 -4.30 6.67
N VAL A 43 11.59 -3.71 6.07
CA VAL A 43 11.59 -2.34 5.54
C VAL A 43 10.46 -1.57 6.20
N ASP A 44 10.73 -0.31 6.56
CA ASP A 44 9.69 0.62 7.02
C ASP A 44 8.68 0.88 5.87
N CYS A 45 7.47 1.33 6.21
CA CYS A 45 6.34 1.54 5.30
C CYS A 45 6.72 1.92 3.85
N LEU A 46 6.19 1.18 2.87
CA LEU A 46 6.38 1.42 1.44
C LEU A 46 5.22 2.21 0.81
N PHE A 47 4.00 2.01 1.31
CA PHE A 47 2.82 2.69 0.80
C PHE A 47 1.83 2.97 1.94
N GLU A 48 1.26 4.18 1.94
CA GLU A 48 0.19 4.54 2.85
C GLU A 48 -1.08 4.87 2.09
N PHE A 49 -2.19 4.29 2.55
CA PHE A 49 -3.50 4.58 2.03
C PHE A 49 -4.37 5.19 3.09
N ARG A 50 -5.15 6.20 2.70
CA ARG A 50 -6.20 6.78 3.52
C ARG A 50 -7.56 6.24 3.12
N LYS A 51 -8.38 5.87 4.10
CA LYS A 51 -9.78 5.50 3.91
C LYS A 51 -10.58 6.71 3.41
N ILE A 52 -11.35 6.50 2.36
CA ILE A 52 -12.23 7.49 1.72
C ILE A 52 -13.69 7.01 1.64
N GLY A 53 -13.99 5.82 2.16
CA GLY A 53 -15.33 5.22 2.24
C GLY A 53 -15.27 3.88 2.98
N GLU A 54 -16.41 3.18 3.12
CA GLU A 54 -16.53 1.96 3.95
C GLU A 54 -15.41 0.94 3.75
N ASP A 55 -15.10 0.62 2.49
CA ASP A 55 -14.00 -0.29 2.08
C ASP A 55 -13.08 0.31 1.03
N SER A 56 -13.11 1.63 0.84
CA SER A 56 -12.35 2.28 -0.22
C SER A 56 -11.25 3.19 0.31
N PHE A 57 -10.11 3.15 -0.37
CA PHE A 57 -8.86 3.71 0.04
C PHE A 57 -8.19 4.44 -1.13
N LYS A 58 -7.40 5.46 -0.81
CA LYS A 58 -6.60 6.21 -1.78
C LYS A 58 -5.16 6.27 -1.31
N LEU A 59 -4.22 5.99 -2.21
CA LEU A 59 -2.79 6.17 -1.96
C LEU A 59 -2.52 7.65 -1.64
N ILE A 60 -1.93 7.91 -0.48
CA ILE A 60 -1.57 9.26 -0.01
C ILE A 60 -0.06 9.46 0.05
N TRP A 61 0.70 8.39 0.24
CA TRP A 61 2.14 8.41 0.29
C TRP A 61 2.72 7.09 -0.24
N GLN A 62 3.90 7.18 -0.83
CA GLN A 62 4.70 6.05 -1.31
C GLN A 62 6.16 6.36 -1.02
N GLU A 63 6.94 5.33 -0.70
CA GLU A 63 8.39 5.46 -0.53
C GLU A 63 9.02 5.84 -1.87
N ASP A 64 9.78 6.94 -1.89
CA ASP A 64 10.46 7.44 -3.09
C ASP A 64 11.81 6.75 -3.30
N ASN A 65 12.35 6.10 -2.26
CA ASN A 65 13.55 5.30 -2.36
C ASN A 65 13.30 4.03 -3.17
N LEU A 66 13.55 4.15 -4.48
CA LEU A 66 13.43 3.05 -5.44
C LEU A 66 14.21 1.81 -5.00
N SER A 67 15.29 1.92 -4.20
CA SER A 67 16.03 0.74 -3.74
C SER A 67 15.18 -0.23 -2.91
N LEU A 68 14.16 0.29 -2.21
CA LEU A 68 13.24 -0.44 -1.35
C LEU A 68 12.01 -0.96 -2.11
N ILE A 69 11.78 -0.46 -3.32
CA ILE A 69 10.73 -0.97 -4.21
C ILE A 69 11.34 -2.09 -5.06
N PRO A 70 10.69 -3.28 -5.16
CA PRO A 70 11.18 -4.37 -6.00
C PRO A 70 11.43 -3.90 -7.43
N GLU A 71 12.52 -4.36 -8.06
CA GLU A 71 13.01 -3.84 -9.35
C GLU A 71 11.95 -3.88 -10.47
N LYS A 72 11.10 -4.91 -10.50
CA LYS A 72 9.96 -5.03 -11.42
C LYS A 72 8.94 -3.86 -11.32
N TYR A 73 9.00 -3.10 -10.23
CA TYR A 73 8.09 -2.01 -9.92
C TYR A 73 8.70 -0.60 -9.93
N ARG A 74 10.01 -0.51 -10.12
CA ARG A 74 10.67 0.74 -10.52
C ARG A 74 10.18 1.15 -11.92
#